data_AF-A0A7I7Y4H7-F1
#
_entry.id   AF-A0A7I7Y4H7-F1
#
_cell.length_a   1.000
_cell.length_b   1.000
_cell.length_c   1.000
_cell.angle_alpha   90.00
_cell.angle_beta   90.00
_cell.angle_gamma   90.00
#
_symmetry.space_group_name_H-M   'P 1'
#
loop_
_entity.id
_entity.type
_entity.pdbx_description
1 polymer ?
#
loop_
_entity_poly.entity_id
_entity_poly.type
_entity_poly.pdbx_seq_one_letter_code
_entity_poly.pdbx_strand_id
1 'polypeptide(L)'
;MAATASVVVSGAQPGVSGKEVAPVLAYFAQRARSVHHVPFDEHLAEGAEVVRARMSRAAQDGFLGIAAALADGFGRRELRR
;
A
#
# COMPACT_ATOMS: atom_id res chain seq x y z
N MET A 1 4.62 15.10 -9.41
CA MET A 1 3.75 13.91 -9.39
C MET A 1 2.34 14.32 -9.77
N ALA A 2 1.61 13.49 -10.51
CA ALA A 2 0.23 13.80 -10.89
C ALA A 2 -0.63 13.93 -9.62
N ALA A 3 -1.46 14.97 -9.52
CA ALA A 3 -2.29 15.28 -8.34
C ALA A 3 -3.25 14.15 -7.91
N THR A 4 -3.39 13.12 -8.74
CA THR A 4 -4.25 11.95 -8.55
C THR A 4 -3.49 10.68 -8.20
N ALA A 5 -2.17 10.69 -8.07
CA ALA A 5 -1.39 9.48 -7.83
C ALA A 5 -1.69 8.84 -6.46
N SER A 6 -1.80 7.51 -6.43
CA SER A 6 -1.77 6.69 -5.21
C SER A 6 -0.44 5.97 -5.13
N VAL A 7 0.19 6.00 -3.97
CA VAL A 7 1.49 5.35 -3.74
C VAL A 7 1.31 4.21 -2.74
N VAL A 8 1.92 3.07 -3.05
CA VAL A 8 2.01 1.93 -2.14
C VAL A 8 3.48 1.69 -1.86
N VAL A 9 3.84 1.63 -0.58
CA VAL A 9 5.17 1.27 -0.12
C VAL A 9 5.10 -0.15 0.43
N SER A 10 5.83 -1.07 -0.18
CA SER A 10 5.96 -2.45 0.30
C SER A 10 7.08 -2.53 1.32
N GLY A 11 6.78 -3.13 2.48
CA GLY A 11 7.73 -3.44 3.51
C GLY A 11 8.70 -4.53 3.05
N ALA A 12 9.97 -4.34 3.34
CA ALA A 12 11.00 -5.32 3.07
C ALA A 12 11.14 -6.31 4.24
N GLN A 13 11.74 -7.46 3.97
CA GLN A 13 12.00 -8.48 4.98
C GLN A 13 12.80 -7.90 6.15
N PRO A 14 12.33 -8.06 7.40
CA PRO A 14 13.07 -7.63 8.59
C PRO A 14 14.48 -8.22 8.61
N GLY A 15 15.48 -7.38 8.92
CA GLY A 15 16.88 -7.79 8.99
C GLY A 15 17.63 -7.90 7.65
N VAL A 16 16.92 -7.94 6.51
CA VAL A 16 17.55 -7.95 5.17
C VAL A 16 17.73 -6.53 4.63
N SER A 17 16.77 -5.64 4.91
CA SER A 17 16.90 -4.22 4.58
C SER A 17 16.78 -3.39 5.86
N GLY A 18 17.83 -2.63 6.20
CA GLY A 18 17.82 -1.68 7.31
C GLY A 18 17.15 -0.35 6.98
N LYS A 19 16.37 -0.27 5.89
CA LYS A 19 15.74 0.99 5.48
C LYS A 19 14.47 1.23 6.28
N GLU A 20 14.48 2.30 7.06
CA GLU A 20 13.27 2.80 7.70
C GLU A 20 12.25 3.22 6.63
N VAL A 21 11.03 2.70 6.75
CA VAL A 21 9.93 3.00 5.82
C VAL A 21 9.31 4.38 6.10
N ALA A 22 9.38 4.87 7.34
CA ALA A 22 8.72 6.11 7.76
C ALA A 22 9.14 7.34 6.93
N PRO A 23 10.43 7.58 6.62
CA PRO A 23 10.84 8.70 5.76
C PRO A 23 10.26 8.61 4.34
N VAL A 24 10.14 7.40 3.78
CA VAL A 24 9.57 7.18 2.44
C VAL A 24 8.10 7.54 2.44
N LEU A 25 7.35 7.06 3.44
CA LEU A 25 5.93 7.40 3.59
C LEU A 25 5.72 8.92 3.71
N ALA A 26 6.51 9.58 4.56
CA ALA A 26 6.43 11.03 4.77
C ALA A 26 6.71 11.83 3.48
N TYR A 27 7.69 11.39 2.68
CA TYR A 27 8.01 12.03 1.40
C TYR A 27 6.82 12.01 0.43
N PHE A 28 6.17 10.85 0.29
CA PHE A 28 5.05 10.68 -0.64
C PHE A 28 3.76 11.33 -0.14
N ALA A 29 3.54 11.39 1.17
CA ALA A 29 2.33 11.99 1.75
C ALA A 29 2.13 13.47 1.37
N GLN A 30 3.23 14.17 1.08
CA GLN A 30 3.20 15.58 0.65
C GLN A 30 2.84 15.77 -0.83
N ARG A 31 2.83 14.70 -1.64
CA ARG A 31 2.85 14.79 -3.12
C ARG A 31 1.85 13.87 -3.81
N ALA A 32 1.39 12.83 -3.13
CA ALA A 32 0.43 11.86 -3.62
C ALA A 32 -0.94 12.10 -2.98
N ARG A 33 -2.01 11.70 -3.67
CA ARG A 33 -3.39 11.73 -3.15
C ARG A 33 -3.56 10.82 -1.94
N SER A 34 -2.90 9.66 -1.98
CA SER A 34 -2.94 8.66 -0.90
C SER A 34 -1.62 7.90 -0.86
N VAL A 35 -1.19 7.54 0.34
CA VAL A 35 -0.01 6.70 0.57
C VAL A 35 -0.39 5.57 1.50
N HIS A 36 -0.05 4.34 1.11
CA HIS A 36 -0.36 3.12 1.86
C HIS A 36 0.91 2.33 2.13
N HIS A 37 0.99 1.69 3.29
CA HIS A 37 2.07 0.77 3.63
C HIS A 37 1.51 -0.64 3.73
N VAL A 38 2.10 -1.58 2.99
CA VAL A 38 1.86 -3.01 3.16
C VAL A 38 3.11 -3.57 3.82
N PRO A 39 3.06 -4.01 5.09
CA PRO A 39 4.25 -4.57 5.74
C PRO A 39 4.71 -5.85 5.05
N PHE A 40 5.95 -6.24 5.33
CA PHE A 40 6.42 -7.55 4.92
C PHE A 40 5.51 -8.65 5.46
N ASP A 41 5.27 -9.65 4.63
CA ASP A 41 4.41 -10.79 4.92
C ASP A 41 5.05 -12.04 4.34
N GLU A 42 5.21 -13.07 5.17
CA GLU A 42 5.89 -14.32 4.77
C GLU A 42 5.14 -15.02 3.64
N HIS A 43 3.81 -15.07 3.71
CA HIS A 43 2.98 -15.71 2.69
C HIS A 43 3.11 -15.00 1.34
N LEU A 44 3.17 -13.67 1.33
CA LEU A 44 3.42 -12.91 0.09
C LEU A 44 4.83 -13.11 -0.46
N ALA A 45 5.82 -13.32 0.41
CA ALA A 45 7.22 -13.53 0.01
C ALA A 45 7.46 -14.88 -0.65
N GLU A 46 6.58 -15.88 -0.46
CA GLU A 46 6.64 -17.18 -1.12
C GLU A 46 6.58 -17.08 -2.66
N GLY A 47 6.05 -15.98 -3.20
CA GLY A 47 5.93 -15.77 -4.66
C GLY A 47 4.97 -16.76 -5.34
N ALA A 48 4.11 -17.41 -4.55
CA ALA A 48 3.14 -18.40 -4.99
C ALA A 48 1.70 -17.84 -4.91
N GLU A 49 0.70 -18.73 -4.88
CA GLU A 49 -0.70 -18.33 -4.73
C GLU A 49 -0.93 -17.48 -3.48
N VAL A 50 -1.62 -16.33 -3.63
CA VAL A 50 -1.96 -15.45 -2.53
C VAL A 50 -3.25 -15.95 -1.85
N VAL A 51 -3.08 -16.60 -0.71
CA VAL A 51 -4.18 -17.09 0.12
C VAL A 51 -4.42 -16.09 1.24
N ARG A 52 -5.52 -15.34 1.16
CA ARG A 52 -5.85 -14.28 2.13
C ARG A 52 -5.80 -14.75 3.59
N ALA A 53 -6.27 -15.97 3.88
CA ALA A 53 -6.30 -16.52 5.23
C ALA A 53 -4.90 -16.78 5.82
N ARG A 54 -3.86 -16.87 4.98
CA ARG A 54 -2.46 -17.06 5.38
C ARG A 54 -1.68 -15.75 5.52
N MET A 55 -2.23 -14.65 5.02
CA MET A 55 -1.64 -13.32 5.19
C MET A 55 -1.82 -12.83 6.62
N SER A 56 -0.81 -12.16 7.15
CA SER A 56 -0.90 -11.39 8.39
C SER A 56 -2.05 -10.38 8.32
N ARG A 57 -2.64 -10.12 9.49
CA ARG A 57 -3.71 -9.12 9.60
C ARG A 57 -3.25 -7.73 9.10
N ALA A 58 -2.01 -7.37 9.39
CA ALA A 58 -1.45 -6.08 8.99
C ALA A 58 -1.29 -5.95 7.46
N ALA A 59 -0.87 -7.01 6.76
CA ALA A 59 -0.85 -7.02 5.30
C ALA A 59 -2.27 -6.92 4.72
N GLN A 60 -3.22 -7.67 5.28
CA GLN A 60 -4.63 -7.59 4.86
C GLN A 60 -5.21 -6.18 5.04
N ASP A 61 -4.98 -5.55 6.19
CA ASP A 61 -5.45 -4.19 6.47
C ASP A 61 -4.81 -3.17 5.52
N GLY A 62 -3.52 -3.34 5.17
CA GLY A 62 -2.82 -2.52 4.18
C GLY A 62 -3.48 -2.58 2.80
N PHE A 63 -3.78 -3.79 2.30
CA PHE A 63 -4.49 -3.96 1.03
C PHE A 63 -5.93 -3.45 1.06
N LEU A 64 -6.62 -3.61 2.19
CA LEU A 64 -7.96 -3.07 2.36
C LEU A 64 -7.96 -1.53 2.29
N GLY A 65 -6.98 -0.87 2.91
CA GLY A 65 -6.78 0.58 2.81
C GLY A 65 -6.54 1.04 1.37
N ILE A 66 -5.75 0.29 0.60
CA ILE A 66 -5.53 0.56 -0.82
C ILE A 66 -6.85 0.46 -1.60
N ALA A 67 -7.61 -0.63 -1.40
CA ALA A 67 -8.88 -0.84 -2.08
C ALA A 67 -9.88 0.30 -1.81
N ALA A 68 -10.00 0.71 -0.54
CA ALA A 68 -10.85 1.83 -0.13
C ALA A 68 -10.43 3.15 -0.83
N ALA A 69 -9.14 3.47 -0.80
CA ALA A 69 -8.64 4.71 -1.41
C ALA A 69 -8.79 4.74 -2.94
N LEU A 70 -8.71 3.59 -3.61
CA LEU A 70 -8.96 3.47 -5.04
C LEU A 70 -10.46 3.62 -5.36
N ALA A 71 -11.34 2.96 -4.60
CA ALA A 71 -12.79 3.07 -4.73
C ALA A 71 -13.25 4.54 -4.58
N ASP A 72 -12.76 5.24 -3.54
CA ASP A 72 -13.03 6.66 -3.33
C ASP A 72 -12.54 7.54 -4.49
N GLY A 73 -11.45 7.13 -5.15
CA GLY A 73 -10.89 7.82 -6.30
C GLY A 73 -11.73 7.68 -7.57
N PHE A 74 -12.33 6.50 -7.80
CA PHE A 74 -13.18 6.24 -8.96
C PHE A 74 -14.49 7.02 -8.91
N GLY A 75 -15.18 7.01 -7.77
CA GLY A 75 -16.44 7.76 -7.60
C GLY A 75 -16.29 9.27 -7.85
N ARG A 76 -15.13 9.86 -7.51
CA ARG A 76 -14.83 11.27 -7.79
C ARG A 76 -14.58 11.59 -9.26
N ARG A 77 -14.21 10.60 -10.08
CA ARG A 77 -13.99 10.78 -11.53
C ARG A 77 -15.30 10.66 -12.31
N GLU A 78 -16.21 9.81 -11.85
CA GLU A 78 -17.53 9.60 -12.46
C GLU A 78 -18.44 10.81 -12.26
N LEU A 79 -18.38 11.48 -11.10
CA LEU A 79 -19.14 12.72 -10.84
C LEU A 79 -18.61 13.97 -11.56
N ARG A 80 -17.44 13.90 -12.21
CA ARG A 80 -16.85 15.02 -12.97
C ARG A 80 -17.01 14.87 -14.49
N ARG A 81 -17.73 13.84 -14.95
CA ARG A 81 -18.05 13.63 -16.37
C ARG A 81 -19.46 14.10 -16.69
#